data_AF-A0A957E1Y3-F1
#
_entry.id   AF-A0A957E1Y3-F1
#
_cell.length_a   1.000
_cell.length_b   1.000
_cell.length_c   1.000
_cell.angle_alpha   90.00
_cell.angle_beta   90.00
_cell.angle_gamma   90.00
#
_symmetry.space_group_name_H-M   'P 1'
#
loop_
_entity.id
_entity.type
_entity.pdbx_description
1 polymer ?
#
loop_
_entity_poly.entity_id
_entity_poly.type
_entity_poly.pdbx_seq_one_letter_code
_entity_poly.pdbx_strand_id
1 'polypeptide(L)'
;MNADLMDFRAQVDDFLQFHPQSPLDVYQRDDFTGLAYYAENVELIFEVKVQRLPDTEPLVTMETSTGDRRLYRRWGQFDFTAAAAEARLTIYSDPYAEDFFLPFRDATNGKETYGAGRYMDNHRPGLTPLGGNRFLVDFNYCYNPYCAYNAGYSCPLPPRENWLTVPIRAGEKKFA
;
A
#
# COMPACT_ATOMS: atom_id res chain seq x y z
N MET A 1 19.01 -9.22 -4.99
CA MET A 1 17.83 -9.16 -4.12
C MET A 1 18.30 -8.59 -2.80
N ASN A 2 17.76 -7.45 -2.39
CA ASN A 2 18.12 -6.77 -1.14
C ASN A 2 17.80 -7.68 0.07
N ALA A 3 18.79 -7.92 0.94
CA ALA A 3 18.64 -8.77 2.12
C ALA A 3 17.54 -8.24 3.06
N ASP A 4 17.46 -6.91 3.23
CA ASP A 4 16.46 -6.28 4.09
C ASP A 4 15.03 -6.54 3.61
N LEU A 5 14.81 -6.56 2.29
CA LEU A 5 13.50 -6.84 1.71
C LEU A 5 13.11 -8.31 1.89
N MET A 6 14.07 -9.24 1.78
CA MET A 6 13.80 -10.66 2.01
C MET A 6 13.47 -10.93 3.48
N ASP A 7 14.24 -10.36 4.39
CA ASP A 7 13.99 -10.48 5.83
C ASP A 7 12.64 -9.87 6.22
N PHE A 8 12.28 -8.72 5.63
CA PHE A 8 10.96 -8.13 5.81
C PHE A 8 9.83 -9.06 5.34
N ARG A 9 9.95 -9.66 4.14
CA ARG A 9 8.95 -10.59 3.62
C ARG A 9 8.79 -11.82 4.51
N ALA A 10 9.91 -12.37 5.00
CA ALA A 10 9.88 -13.48 5.95
C ALA A 10 9.17 -13.11 7.26
N GLN A 11 9.39 -11.89 7.78
CA GLN A 11 8.68 -11.42 8.97
C GLN A 11 7.17 -11.25 8.74
N VAL A 12 6.76 -10.81 7.54
CA VAL A 12 5.34 -10.74 7.17
C VAL A 12 4.74 -12.13 7.12
N ASP A 13 5.42 -13.09 6.49
CA ASP A 13 4.97 -14.48 6.40
C ASP A 13 4.85 -15.12 7.80
N ASP A 14 5.85 -14.93 8.66
CA ASP A 14 5.81 -15.39 10.05
C ASP A 14 4.65 -14.75 10.84
N PHE A 15 4.40 -13.45 10.64
CA PHE A 15 3.26 -12.79 11.27
C PHE A 15 1.94 -13.41 10.83
N LEU A 16 1.75 -13.62 9.52
CA LEU A 16 0.54 -14.22 8.98
C LEU A 16 0.36 -15.67 9.45
N GLN A 17 1.44 -16.45 9.53
CA GLN A 17 1.36 -17.85 9.89
C GLN A 17 1.21 -18.09 11.40
N PHE A 18 1.87 -17.28 12.24
CA PHE A 18 2.05 -17.60 13.66
C PHE A 18 1.40 -16.59 14.61
N HIS A 19 1.26 -15.33 14.22
CA HIS A 19 0.82 -14.30 15.16
C HIS A 19 -0.68 -14.40 15.53
N PRO A 20 -1.09 -14.14 16.78
CA PRO A 20 -2.51 -14.15 17.18
C PRO A 20 -3.38 -13.09 16.51
N GLN A 21 -2.77 -12.00 16.05
CA GLN A 21 -3.46 -10.93 15.31
C GLN A 21 -3.40 -11.10 13.79
N SER A 22 -3.00 -12.29 13.31
CA SER A 22 -3.04 -12.59 11.88
C SER A 22 -4.47 -12.40 11.32
N PRO A 23 -4.62 -11.84 10.11
CA PRO A 23 -5.90 -11.79 9.42
C PRO A 23 -6.33 -13.15 8.86
N LEU A 24 -5.41 -14.13 8.76
CA LEU A 24 -5.72 -15.48 8.29
C LEU A 24 -6.57 -16.23 9.31
N ASP A 25 -7.59 -16.93 8.83
CA ASP A 25 -8.34 -17.88 9.66
C ASP A 25 -7.52 -19.15 9.95
N VAL A 26 -8.05 -19.99 10.84
CA VAL A 26 -7.35 -21.20 11.30
C VAL A 26 -7.04 -22.18 10.15
N TYR A 27 -7.92 -22.29 9.16
CA TYR A 27 -7.74 -23.20 8.03
C TYR A 27 -6.73 -22.64 7.02
N GLN A 28 -6.81 -21.33 6.77
CA GLN A 28 -5.83 -20.63 5.93
C GLN A 28 -4.42 -20.74 6.50
N ARG A 29 -4.25 -20.70 7.82
CA ARG A 29 -2.94 -20.82 8.49
C ARG A 29 -2.32 -22.20 8.37
N ASP A 30 -3.14 -23.26 8.40
CA ASP A 30 -2.66 -24.64 8.29
C ASP A 30 -2.00 -24.91 6.93
N ASP A 31 -2.55 -24.31 5.86
CA ASP A 31 -2.04 -24.46 4.48
C ASP A 31 -1.11 -23.31 4.03
N PHE A 32 -0.86 -22.32 4.90
CA PHE A 32 -0.07 -21.15 4.53
C PHE A 32 1.41 -21.49 4.38
N THR A 33 1.97 -21.19 3.21
CA THR A 33 3.38 -21.45 2.85
C THR A 33 4.16 -20.18 2.53
N GLY A 34 3.58 -19.01 2.83
CA GLY A 34 4.12 -17.71 2.50
C GLY A 34 3.32 -16.99 1.41
N LEU A 35 3.45 -15.66 1.37
CA LEU A 35 2.83 -14.84 0.35
C LEU A 35 3.57 -14.90 -0.99
N ALA A 36 2.81 -14.72 -2.06
CA ALA A 36 3.38 -14.51 -3.38
C ALA A 36 3.79 -13.04 -3.56
N TYR A 37 5.01 -12.81 -4.01
CA TYR A 37 5.53 -11.48 -4.32
C TYR A 37 5.97 -11.38 -5.78
N TYR A 38 6.07 -10.15 -6.29
CA TYR A 38 6.93 -9.89 -7.44
C TYR A 38 8.41 -10.01 -7.04
N ALA A 39 9.25 -10.29 -8.04
CA ALA A 39 10.68 -10.05 -7.91
C ALA A 39 10.91 -8.57 -7.56
N GLU A 40 12.00 -8.30 -6.83
CA GLU A 40 12.39 -6.92 -6.53
C GLU A 40 12.53 -6.12 -7.84
N ASN A 41 11.90 -4.96 -7.87
CA ASN A 41 11.94 -4.06 -9.01
C ASN A 41 12.52 -2.71 -8.58
N VAL A 42 13.78 -2.49 -8.91
CA VAL A 42 14.52 -1.27 -8.57
C VAL A 42 14.05 -0.04 -9.35
N GLU A 43 13.37 -0.23 -10.49
CA GLU A 43 12.78 0.88 -11.27
C GLU A 43 11.54 1.47 -10.62
N LEU A 44 11.00 0.79 -9.59
CA LEU A 44 9.85 1.22 -8.80
C LEU A 44 10.24 1.68 -7.39
N ILE A 45 11.49 2.16 -7.25
CA ILE A 45 12.01 2.80 -6.05
C ILE A 45 12.26 4.27 -6.38
N PHE A 46 11.58 5.17 -5.67
CA PHE A 46 11.61 6.60 -5.97
C PHE A 46 11.93 7.42 -4.72
N GLU A 47 12.89 8.34 -4.84
CA GLU A 47 12.96 9.50 -3.96
C GLU A 47 12.17 10.64 -4.60
N VAL A 48 11.01 10.96 -4.03
CA VAL A 48 10.08 11.94 -4.61
C VAL A 48 10.02 13.19 -3.76
N LYS A 49 9.91 14.34 -4.43
CA LYS A 49 9.50 15.58 -3.78
C LYS A 49 7.99 15.70 -3.86
N VAL A 50 7.36 15.82 -2.70
CA VAL A 50 5.92 15.90 -2.57
C VAL A 50 5.50 17.36 -2.56
N GLN A 51 4.56 17.70 -3.44
CA GLN A 51 3.83 18.95 -3.37
C GLN A 51 2.83 18.87 -2.21
N ARG A 52 3.14 19.56 -1.11
CA ARG A 52 2.24 19.65 0.04
C ARG A 52 0.97 20.40 -0.35
N LEU A 53 -0.18 19.79 -0.06
CA LEU A 53 -1.48 20.44 -0.22
C LEU A 53 -1.81 21.32 1.00
N PRO A 54 -2.59 22.41 0.83
CA PRO A 54 -2.97 23.27 1.95
C PRO A 54 -3.71 22.49 3.05
N ASP A 55 -3.43 22.80 4.32
CA ASP A 55 -4.17 22.19 5.44
C ASP A 55 -5.64 22.60 5.50
N THR A 56 -6.03 23.63 4.73
CA THR A 56 -7.42 24.06 4.54
C THR A 56 -8.20 23.19 3.55
N GLU A 57 -7.54 22.24 2.88
CA GLU A 57 -8.22 21.26 2.03
C GLU A 57 -9.26 20.47 2.83
N PRO A 58 -10.48 20.28 2.31
CA PRO A 58 -11.47 19.42 2.95
C PRO A 58 -10.94 18.01 3.16
N LEU A 59 -11.25 17.43 4.32
CA LEU A 59 -10.98 16.02 4.58
C LEU A 59 -11.69 15.16 3.54
N VAL A 60 -11.02 14.09 3.13
CA VAL A 60 -11.61 13.08 2.25
C VAL A 60 -12.20 11.95 3.09
N THR A 61 -13.40 11.54 2.73
CA THR A 61 -14.02 10.35 3.29
C THR A 61 -13.69 9.17 2.39
N MET A 62 -12.98 8.18 2.92
CA MET A 62 -12.78 6.89 2.26
C MET A 62 -13.82 5.90 2.78
N GLU A 63 -14.58 5.31 1.87
CA GLU A 63 -15.45 4.17 2.19
C GLU A 63 -14.58 2.92 2.39
N THR A 64 -15.01 2.05 3.28
CA THR A 64 -14.32 0.80 3.58
C THR A 64 -15.03 -0.39 2.93
N SER A 65 -14.35 -1.54 2.87
CA SER A 65 -14.91 -2.81 2.36
C SER A 65 -16.21 -3.26 3.05
N THR A 66 -16.46 -2.84 4.29
CA THR A 66 -17.69 -3.16 5.06
C THR A 66 -18.77 -2.09 4.98
N GLY A 67 -18.51 -0.97 4.28
CA GLY A 67 -19.43 0.17 4.15
C GLY A 67 -19.24 1.27 5.21
N ASP A 68 -18.33 1.10 6.16
CA ASP A 68 -17.94 2.16 7.10
C ASP A 68 -17.18 3.28 6.38
N ARG A 69 -17.02 4.42 7.05
CA ARG A 69 -16.36 5.62 6.51
C ARG A 69 -15.22 6.07 7.42
N ARG A 70 -14.07 6.36 6.83
CA ARG A 70 -12.90 6.93 7.53
C ARG A 70 -12.50 8.26 6.92
N LEU A 71 -12.12 9.20 7.77
CA LEU A 71 -11.68 10.53 7.36
C LEU A 71 -10.16 10.55 7.24
N TYR A 72 -9.68 11.12 6.16
CA TYR A 72 -8.26 11.33 5.89
C TYR A 72 -8.02 12.75 5.42
N ARG A 73 -6.81 13.24 5.68
CA ARG A 73 -6.30 14.47 5.04
C ARG A 73 -5.54 14.08 3.79
N ARG A 74 -5.74 14.82 2.69
CA ARG A 74 -4.80 14.77 1.55
C ARG A 74 -3.54 15.52 1.96
N TRP A 75 -2.48 14.79 2.24
CA TRP A 75 -1.24 15.42 2.70
C TRP A 75 -0.50 16.06 1.53
N GLY A 76 -0.26 15.31 0.46
CA GLY A 76 0.44 15.87 -0.68
C GLY A 76 0.43 14.97 -1.88
N GLN A 77 0.90 15.50 -3.01
CA GLN A 77 0.93 14.78 -4.28
C GLN A 77 2.35 14.71 -4.82
N PHE A 78 2.67 13.61 -5.48
CA PHE A 78 3.91 13.48 -6.20
C PHE A 78 3.66 12.83 -7.56
N ASP A 79 4.47 13.25 -8.52
CA ASP A 79 4.53 12.70 -9.86
C ASP A 79 5.72 11.74 -9.97
N PHE A 80 5.55 10.68 -10.74
CA PHE A 80 6.60 9.70 -11.04
C PHE A 80 6.35 9.10 -12.41
N THR A 81 7.32 8.36 -12.94
CA THR A 81 7.19 7.64 -14.20
C THR A 81 7.30 6.15 -13.93
N ALA A 82 6.33 5.38 -14.43
CA ALA A 82 6.35 3.92 -14.38
C ALA A 82 5.84 3.36 -15.71
N ALA A 83 6.46 2.28 -16.19
CA ALA A 83 6.15 1.69 -17.49
C ALA A 83 6.14 2.72 -18.65
N ALA A 84 7.09 3.66 -18.62
CA ALA A 84 7.24 4.75 -19.59
C ALA A 84 6.04 5.72 -19.71
N ALA A 85 5.17 5.79 -18.70
CA ALA A 85 4.11 6.80 -18.62
C ALA A 85 4.15 7.54 -17.28
N GLU A 86 3.76 8.82 -17.33
CA GLU A 86 3.62 9.66 -16.14
C GLU A 86 2.43 9.19 -15.31
N ALA A 87 2.62 9.19 -13.99
CA ALA A 87 1.65 8.81 -13.01
C ALA A 87 1.72 9.75 -11.81
N ARG A 88 0.60 9.90 -11.11
CA ARG A 88 0.48 10.73 -9.91
C ARG A 88 -0.19 9.95 -8.81
N LEU A 89 0.28 10.14 -7.58
CA LEU A 89 -0.40 9.65 -6.38
C LEU A 89 -0.51 10.75 -5.33
N THR A 90 -1.59 10.68 -4.56
CA THR A 90 -1.81 11.45 -3.33
C THR A 90 -1.39 10.61 -2.12
N ILE A 91 -0.51 11.13 -1.28
CA ILE A 91 -0.26 10.64 0.08
C ILE A 91 -1.35 11.21 0.98
N TYR A 92 -2.00 10.34 1.74
CA TYR A 92 -2.96 10.73 2.77
C TYR A 92 -2.32 10.64 4.15
N SER A 93 -2.95 11.28 5.13
CA SER A 93 -2.61 11.07 6.53
C SER A 93 -3.85 11.04 7.40
N ASP A 94 -3.70 10.58 8.64
CA ASP A 94 -4.67 10.92 9.68
C ASP A 94 -4.86 12.46 9.77
N PRO A 95 -6.08 12.96 10.03
CA PRO A 95 -6.31 14.40 10.15
C PRO A 95 -5.54 15.08 11.28
N TYR A 96 -5.16 14.32 12.31
CA TYR A 96 -4.58 14.81 13.56
C TYR A 96 -3.15 14.29 13.81
N ALA A 97 -2.65 13.38 12.98
CA ALA A 97 -1.29 12.85 13.07
C ALA A 97 -0.60 12.77 11.70
N GLU A 98 0.73 12.64 11.72
CA GLU A 98 1.57 12.33 10.55
C GLU A 98 1.72 10.81 10.36
N ASP A 99 0.60 10.10 10.49
CA ASP A 99 0.47 8.69 10.11
C ASP A 99 0.13 8.65 8.62
N PHE A 100 1.11 8.31 7.78
CA PHE A 100 1.02 8.43 6.33
C PHE A 100 0.46 7.16 5.70
N PHE A 101 -0.45 7.34 4.76
CA PHE A 101 -1.15 6.27 4.09
C PHE A 101 -1.22 6.53 2.58
N LEU A 102 -0.82 5.54 1.80
CA LEU A 102 -0.80 5.58 0.34
C LEU A 102 -1.58 4.37 -0.22
N PRO A 103 -2.93 4.45 -0.22
CA PRO A 103 -3.76 3.47 -0.89
C PRO A 103 -3.77 3.74 -2.39
N PHE A 104 -3.62 2.70 -3.20
CA PHE A 104 -3.67 2.85 -4.65
C PHE A 104 -4.29 1.64 -5.36
N ARG A 105 -4.74 1.91 -6.57
CA ARG A 105 -5.01 0.88 -7.58
C ARG A 105 -4.12 1.13 -8.79
N ASP A 106 -3.84 0.07 -9.52
CA ASP A 106 -3.02 0.05 -10.73
C ASP A 106 -3.54 -1.00 -11.72
N ALA A 107 -2.97 -1.04 -12.92
CA ALA A 107 -3.45 -1.92 -13.99
C ALA A 107 -3.31 -3.43 -13.71
N THR A 108 -2.59 -3.82 -12.65
CA THR A 108 -2.43 -5.22 -12.23
C THR A 108 -3.58 -5.73 -11.34
N ASN A 109 -4.38 -4.84 -10.74
CA ASN A 109 -5.43 -5.24 -9.80
C ASN A 109 -6.51 -6.08 -10.48
N GLY A 110 -6.94 -7.15 -9.80
CA GLY A 110 -7.96 -8.10 -10.27
C GLY A 110 -7.42 -9.16 -11.24
N LYS A 111 -6.16 -9.02 -11.69
CA LYS A 111 -5.49 -9.98 -12.57
C LYS A 111 -4.32 -10.64 -11.85
N GLU A 112 -3.35 -9.83 -11.46
CA GLU A 112 -2.10 -10.24 -10.83
C GLU A 112 -2.06 -9.90 -9.32
N THR A 113 -2.74 -8.81 -8.92
CA THR A 113 -2.79 -8.31 -7.51
C THR A 113 -4.24 -8.21 -7.01
N TYR A 114 -4.42 -7.99 -5.70
CA TYR A 114 -5.76 -7.94 -5.08
C TYR A 114 -6.68 -6.92 -5.75
N GLY A 115 -7.96 -7.25 -5.91
CA GLY A 115 -8.88 -6.49 -6.76
C GLY A 115 -9.19 -5.07 -6.28
N ALA A 116 -9.27 -4.86 -4.96
CA ALA A 116 -9.67 -3.57 -4.40
C ALA A 116 -8.52 -2.55 -4.30
N GLY A 117 -7.27 -2.98 -4.47
CA GLY A 117 -6.08 -2.14 -4.36
C GLY A 117 -5.04 -2.69 -3.40
N ARG A 118 -3.97 -1.92 -3.23
CA ARG A 118 -2.84 -2.21 -2.33
C ARG A 118 -2.46 -0.96 -1.58
N TYR A 119 -1.78 -1.13 -0.47
CA TYR A 119 -1.40 -0.06 0.45
C TYR A 119 0.11 0.04 0.60
N MET A 120 0.54 1.24 0.99
CA MET A 120 1.79 1.51 1.67
C MET A 120 1.50 2.48 2.82
N ASP A 121 2.28 2.41 3.88
CA ASP A 121 2.23 3.32 5.02
C ASP A 121 3.63 3.50 5.61
N ASN A 122 3.78 4.50 6.48
CA ASN A 122 5.07 4.83 7.10
C ASN A 122 5.43 3.95 8.31
N HIS A 123 4.68 2.88 8.59
CA HIS A 123 5.09 1.82 9.54
C HIS A 123 5.94 0.75 8.85
N ARG A 124 6.05 0.80 7.51
CA ARG A 124 6.90 -0.07 6.70
C ARG A 124 7.99 0.74 5.99
N PRO A 125 9.14 0.12 5.63
CA PRO A 125 10.24 0.83 4.97
C PRO A 125 9.85 1.52 3.65
N GLY A 126 8.79 1.03 3.00
CA GLY A 126 8.35 1.47 1.68
C GLY A 126 7.91 2.92 1.57
N LEU A 127 7.40 3.55 2.64
CA LEU A 127 6.95 4.95 2.62
C LEU A 127 7.65 5.73 3.73
N THR A 128 8.89 6.14 3.47
CA THR A 128 9.74 6.75 4.50
C THR A 128 9.90 8.25 4.28
N PRO A 129 9.48 9.12 5.22
CA PRO A 129 9.76 10.55 5.16
C PRO A 129 11.27 10.84 5.22
N LEU A 130 11.79 11.62 4.27
CA LEU A 130 13.21 12.01 4.17
C LEU A 130 13.47 13.47 4.62
N GLY A 131 12.45 14.13 5.15
CA GLY A 131 12.46 15.55 5.49
C GLY A 131 12.34 16.48 4.28
N GLY A 132 11.95 17.73 4.52
CA GLY A 132 11.81 18.75 3.46
C GLY A 132 10.78 18.39 2.39
N ASN A 133 9.67 17.76 2.79
CA ASN A 133 8.61 17.23 1.92
C ASN A 133 9.13 16.24 0.88
N ARG A 134 10.13 15.43 1.22
CA ARG A 134 10.59 14.32 0.41
C ARG A 134 10.24 12.99 1.05
N PHE A 135 10.00 11.99 0.22
CA PHE A 135 9.71 10.63 0.63
C PHE A 135 10.52 9.66 -0.21
N LEU A 136 11.00 8.59 0.43
CA LEU A 136 11.29 7.34 -0.25
C LEU A 136 9.96 6.61 -0.44
N VAL A 137 9.66 6.27 -1.69
CA VAL A 137 8.52 5.46 -2.11
C VAL A 137 9.06 4.22 -2.81
N ASP A 138 9.08 3.11 -2.10
CA ASP A 138 9.50 1.80 -2.61
C ASP A 138 8.29 0.85 -2.69
N PHE A 139 7.79 0.66 -3.91
CA PHE A 139 6.63 -0.21 -4.16
C PHE A 139 6.91 -1.70 -3.89
N ASN A 140 8.16 -2.11 -3.68
CA ASN A 140 8.49 -3.48 -3.29
C ASN A 140 7.94 -3.87 -1.91
N TYR A 141 7.57 -2.88 -1.10
CA TYR A 141 6.94 -3.03 0.21
C TYR A 141 5.43 -2.82 0.20
N CYS A 142 4.82 -2.54 -0.97
CA CYS A 142 3.37 -2.44 -1.05
C CYS A 142 2.70 -3.79 -0.77
N TYR A 143 1.56 -3.73 -0.11
CA TYR A 143 0.94 -4.90 0.49
C TYR A 143 -0.57 -4.93 0.30
N ASN A 144 -1.15 -6.12 0.38
CA ASN A 144 -2.59 -6.30 0.31
C ASN A 144 -3.24 -5.89 1.64
N PRO A 145 -4.37 -5.17 1.60
CA PRO A 145 -5.16 -4.92 2.81
C PRO A 145 -5.61 -6.21 3.48
N TYR A 146 -5.89 -6.18 4.78
CA TYR A 146 -6.38 -7.37 5.50
C TYR A 146 -7.67 -7.96 4.93
N CYS A 147 -8.52 -7.14 4.31
CA CYS A 147 -9.70 -7.61 3.59
C CYS A 147 -9.40 -8.50 2.37
N ALA A 148 -8.14 -8.54 1.91
CA ALA A 148 -7.70 -9.49 0.89
C ALA A 148 -7.54 -10.92 1.44
N TYR A 149 -7.28 -11.04 2.74
CA TYR A 149 -7.11 -12.32 3.43
C TYR A 149 -8.43 -12.79 4.05
N ASN A 150 -9.19 -11.85 4.62
CA ASN A 150 -10.42 -12.14 5.36
C ASN A 150 -11.44 -11.01 5.19
N ALA A 151 -12.60 -11.34 4.64
CA ALA A 151 -13.67 -10.38 4.32
C ALA A 151 -14.28 -9.68 5.55
N GLY A 152 -14.03 -10.18 6.76
CA GLY A 152 -14.47 -9.55 8.01
C GLY A 152 -13.73 -8.25 8.34
N TYR A 153 -12.61 -7.95 7.66
CA TYR A 153 -11.85 -6.72 7.89
C TYR A 153 -12.41 -5.54 7.08
N SER A 154 -12.56 -4.41 7.77
CA SER A 154 -12.97 -3.12 7.22
C SER A 154 -11.74 -2.31 6.77
N CYS A 155 -11.46 -2.31 5.47
CA CYS A 155 -10.27 -1.69 4.89
C CYS A 155 -10.64 -0.53 3.95
N PRO A 156 -9.95 0.64 4.02
CA PRO A 156 -10.27 1.81 3.20
C PRO A 156 -10.04 1.62 1.69
N LEU A 157 -11.07 1.82 0.87
CA LEU A 157 -10.93 1.72 -0.58
C LEU A 157 -10.11 2.90 -1.14
N PRO A 158 -9.12 2.65 -2.01
CA PRO A 158 -8.34 3.71 -2.63
C PRO A 158 -9.24 4.70 -3.39
N PRO A 159 -9.12 6.02 -3.14
CA PRO A 159 -9.85 7.03 -3.90
C PRO A 159 -9.49 6.98 -5.39
N ARG A 160 -10.41 7.42 -6.25
CA ARG A 160 -10.22 7.40 -7.71
C ARG A 160 -8.99 8.17 -8.20
N GLU A 161 -8.60 9.23 -7.48
CA GLU A 161 -7.38 10.00 -7.78
C GLU A 161 -6.09 9.19 -7.63
N ASN A 162 -6.11 8.09 -6.87
CA ASN A 162 -5.02 7.13 -6.72
C ASN A 162 -5.22 5.85 -7.55
N TRP A 163 -6.01 5.91 -8.63
CA TRP A 163 -6.15 4.81 -9.58
C TRP A 163 -5.25 5.04 -10.78
N LEU A 164 -4.14 4.32 -10.81
CA LEU A 164 -3.15 4.35 -11.86
C LEU A 164 -3.59 3.50 -13.06
N THR A 165 -3.28 3.99 -14.26
CA THR A 165 -3.45 3.24 -15.51
C THR A 165 -2.22 2.41 -15.88
N VAL A 166 -1.09 2.69 -15.23
CA VAL A 166 0.18 1.96 -15.38
C VAL A 166 0.20 0.72 -14.49
N PRO A 167 0.90 -0.37 -14.88
CA PRO A 167 1.08 -1.53 -14.01
C PRO A 167 2.21 -1.30 -12.99
N ILE A 168 1.97 -1.64 -11.72
CA ILE A 168 3.00 -1.60 -10.67
C ILE A 168 3.37 -3.04 -10.28
N ARG A 169 4.36 -3.60 -10.97
CA ARG A 169 4.85 -4.98 -10.75
C ARG A 169 5.96 -5.05 -9.70
N ALA A 170 5.60 -4.66 -8.48
CA ALA A 170 6.42 -4.75 -7.26
C ALA A 170 5.51 -5.09 -6.07
N GLY A 171 6.07 -5.62 -4.99
CA GLY A 171 5.34 -5.93 -3.75
C GLY A 171 4.49 -7.20 -3.81
N GLU A 172 3.47 -7.26 -2.94
CA GLU A 172 2.59 -8.43 -2.82
C GLU A 172 1.73 -8.65 -4.07
N LYS A 173 1.57 -9.91 -4.45
CA LYS A 173 0.59 -10.39 -5.43
C LYS A 173 -0.72 -10.76 -4.74
N LYS A 174 -1.76 -11.08 -5.51
CA LYS A 174 -3.04 -11.50 -4.94
C LYS A 174 -2.85 -12.76 -4.07
N PHE A 175 -3.47 -12.74 -2.90
CA PHE A 175 -3.69 -13.93 -2.08
C PHE A 175 -4.82 -14.75 -2.71
N ALA A 176 -4.66 -16.08 -2.75
CA ALA A 176 -5.55 -17.01 -3.44
C ALA A 176 -6.03 -18.10 -2.48
#